data_AF-A0A933XY36-F1
#
_entry.id   AF-A0A933XY36-F1
#
_cell.length_a   1.000
_cell.length_b   1.000
_cell.length_c   1.000
_cell.angle_alpha   90.00
_cell.angle_beta   90.00
_cell.angle_gamma   90.00
#
_symmetry.space_group_name_H-M   'P 1'
#
loop_
_entity.id
_entity.type
_entity.pdbx_description
1 polymer ?
#
loop_
_entity_poly.entity_id
_entity_poly.type
_entity_poly.pdbx_seq_one_letter_code
_entity_poly.pdbx_strand_id
1 'polypeptide(L)'
;MFALTRFALPLLALPVLAFGHRGEALGILGEEDPPGAPRASDDDVRRAWSLLTDDERRDVALHFAEEARWLEGLQSALIAHALSLEETDPGFFPEAGEPPFFDPKLHAPAQPIPRERLDPHSAPAREAVERMKKREPKTGLDAAFRYDWARREIVRSGDAEAPERVFANGLAGHPPRYDLALAIVERTLDRGDQAKALAAFGHAYTDRAGAVFPGLTLYDAWASGTEIEMPDVDVLGVVHDVLGDWKTWKAIIPASQHDAIYDEVGKHFLRARDYRSLRNALAWTYLSGSVALADAYVGHRLRLHGLWESVSSMPTELAPKLPDADGRQDYLVAWSDAFDKDSKFVPRAQARLAELDRDAARVRETLARIVLATGALERKQRPAPKPKTKAANSGG
;
A
#
# COMPACT_ATOMS: atom_id res chain seq x y z
N MET A 1 -21.47 -17.25 44.84
CA MET A 1 -21.46 -15.92 45.49
C MET A 1 -20.06 -15.32 45.29
N PHE A 2 -19.75 -14.91 44.06
CA PHE A 2 -18.47 -14.28 43.69
C PHE A 2 -18.80 -12.93 43.05
N ALA A 3 -18.30 -11.86 43.66
CA ALA A 3 -18.56 -10.49 43.26
C ALA A 3 -17.73 -10.15 42.01
N LEU A 4 -18.41 -9.74 40.94
CA LEU A 4 -17.82 -9.14 39.75
C LEU A 4 -17.62 -7.64 40.01
N THR A 5 -16.36 -7.24 40.19
CA THR A 5 -15.97 -5.83 40.27
C THR A 5 -15.85 -5.28 38.84
N ARG A 6 -16.84 -4.50 38.40
CA ARG A 6 -16.78 -3.72 37.16
C ARG A 6 -15.87 -2.52 37.36
N PHE A 7 -14.71 -2.51 36.71
CA PHE A 7 -13.94 -1.28 36.52
C PHE A 7 -14.53 -0.52 35.33
N ALA A 8 -15.15 0.63 35.61
CA ALA A 8 -15.45 1.63 34.61
C ALA A 8 -14.17 2.42 34.33
N LEU A 9 -13.59 2.29 33.13
CA LEU A 9 -12.60 3.25 32.65
C LEU A 9 -13.34 4.57 32.34
N PRO A 10 -12.77 5.73 32.72
CA PRO A 10 -13.32 7.01 32.29
C PRO A 10 -13.09 7.18 30.78
N LEU A 11 -14.15 7.49 30.04
CA LEU A 11 -14.02 8.09 28.71
C LEU A 11 -13.26 9.41 28.89
N LEU A 12 -11.96 9.41 28.58
CA LEU A 12 -11.22 10.63 28.33
C LEU A 12 -11.70 11.17 26.98
N ALA A 13 -12.45 12.26 27.02
CA ALA A 13 -12.76 13.04 25.83
C ALA A 13 -11.44 13.53 25.24
N LEU A 14 -11.04 12.98 24.08
CA LEU A 14 -9.96 13.55 23.28
C LEU A 14 -10.36 14.98 22.90
N PRO A 15 -9.48 15.97 23.06
CA PRO A 15 -9.79 17.32 22.62
C PRO A 15 -10.01 17.28 21.10
N VAL A 16 -11.16 17.81 20.66
CA VAL A 16 -11.37 18.20 19.27
C VAL A 16 -10.20 19.13 18.92
N LEU A 17 -9.27 18.65 18.10
CA LEU A 17 -8.14 19.43 17.59
C LEU A 17 -8.70 20.53 16.68
N ALA A 18 -9.10 21.64 17.29
CA ALA A 18 -9.21 22.90 16.61
C ALA A 18 -7.79 23.34 16.26
N PHE A 19 -7.35 23.07 15.03
CA PHE A 19 -6.09 23.58 14.50
C PHE A 19 -6.16 25.11 14.43
N GLY A 20 -5.78 25.77 15.53
CA GLY A 20 -5.53 27.19 15.57
C GLY A 20 -4.16 27.47 14.96
N HIS A 21 -4.13 28.01 13.74
CA HIS A 21 -2.92 28.57 13.14
C HIS A 21 -2.39 29.73 14.00
N ARG A 22 -1.34 29.47 14.78
CA ARG A 22 -0.37 30.48 15.23
C ARG A 22 1.01 29.84 15.31
N GLY A 23 1.71 29.81 14.19
CA GLY A 23 3.16 29.63 14.16
C GLY A 23 3.84 30.99 14.18
N GLU A 24 4.44 31.37 15.30
CA GLU A 24 5.53 32.34 15.30
C GLU A 24 6.79 31.59 14.84
N ALA A 25 7.20 31.86 13.60
CA ALA A 25 8.33 31.22 12.95
C ALA A 25 9.66 31.66 13.60
N LEU A 26 10.44 30.69 14.08
CA LEU A 26 11.87 30.85 14.34
C LEU A 26 12.58 30.95 12.99
N GLY A 27 13.13 32.14 12.71
CA GLY A 27 13.79 32.47 11.45
C GLY A 27 15.09 31.70 11.25
N ILE A 28 15.04 30.69 10.38
CA ILE A 28 16.12 30.40 9.44
C ILE A 28 15.62 30.94 8.10
N LEU A 29 16.21 32.05 7.67
CA LEU A 29 15.89 32.73 6.42
C LEU A 29 16.19 31.80 5.25
N GLY A 30 15.17 31.10 4.76
CA GLY A 30 15.14 30.66 3.37
C GLY A 30 14.95 31.91 2.52
N GLU A 31 15.90 32.19 1.62
CA GLU A 31 15.63 33.10 0.51
C GLU A 31 14.36 32.61 -0.19
N GLU A 32 13.29 33.41 -0.16
CA GLU A 32 12.13 33.16 -1.01
C GLU A 32 12.63 33.19 -2.45
N ASP A 33 12.48 32.08 -3.16
CA ASP A 33 12.85 31.99 -4.57
C ASP A 33 12.20 33.17 -5.33
N PRO A 34 12.95 33.89 -6.17
CA PRO A 34 12.42 35.04 -6.87
C PRO A 34 11.19 34.62 -7.69
N PRO A 35 10.09 35.39 -7.62
CA PRO A 35 8.87 35.06 -8.34
C PRO A 35 9.15 35.00 -9.85
N GLY A 36 9.06 33.80 -10.44
CA GLY A 36 9.23 33.57 -11.88
C GLY A 36 10.41 32.70 -12.30
N ALA A 37 11.21 32.15 -11.37
CA ALA A 37 12.16 31.10 -11.72
C ALA A 37 11.41 29.87 -12.28
N PRO A 38 11.82 29.29 -13.43
CA PRO A 38 11.19 28.09 -13.95
C PRO A 38 11.33 26.97 -12.91
N ARG A 39 10.21 26.39 -12.48
CA ARG A 39 10.24 25.18 -11.65
C ARG A 39 10.90 24.07 -12.47
N ALA A 40 11.91 23.42 -11.90
CA ALA A 40 12.57 22.29 -12.55
C ALA A 40 11.54 21.18 -12.83
N SER A 41 11.66 20.55 -14.00
CA SER A 41 10.81 19.40 -14.34
C SER A 41 11.26 18.15 -13.59
N ASP A 42 10.36 17.17 -13.43
CA ASP A 42 10.74 15.86 -12.87
C ASP A 42 11.90 15.20 -13.64
N ASP A 43 11.99 15.44 -14.95
CA ASP A 43 13.06 14.90 -15.79
C ASP A 43 14.41 15.58 -15.51
N ASP A 44 14.41 16.87 -15.21
CA ASP A 44 15.60 17.57 -14.73
C ASP A 44 16.07 16.99 -13.38
N VAL A 45 15.14 16.74 -12.47
CA VAL A 45 15.43 16.15 -11.15
C VAL A 45 15.97 14.71 -11.29
N ARG A 46 15.36 13.87 -12.14
CA ARG A 46 15.87 12.52 -12.46
C ARG A 46 17.25 12.56 -13.09
N ARG A 47 17.47 13.49 -14.02
CA ARG A 47 18.79 13.68 -14.65
C ARG A 47 19.83 14.07 -13.61
N ALA A 48 19.54 15.04 -12.75
CA ALA A 48 20.42 15.45 -11.65
C ALA A 48 20.76 14.26 -10.75
N TRP A 49 19.76 13.48 -10.33
CA TRP A 49 19.93 12.26 -9.52
C TRP A 49 20.84 11.21 -10.19
N SER A 50 20.72 11.03 -11.50
CA SER A 50 21.57 10.10 -12.28
C SER A 50 23.06 10.49 -12.27
N LEU A 51 23.37 11.77 -12.07
CA LEU A 51 24.73 12.33 -12.05
C LEU A 51 25.38 12.32 -10.66
N LEU A 52 24.61 11.98 -9.61
CA LEU A 52 25.11 11.85 -8.24
C LEU A 52 25.88 10.55 -8.03
N THR A 53 26.95 10.61 -7.23
CA THR A 53 27.61 9.42 -6.66
C THR A 53 26.71 8.73 -5.64
N ASP A 54 27.01 7.48 -5.28
CA ASP A 54 26.18 6.74 -4.32
C ASP A 54 26.17 7.40 -2.93
N ASP A 55 27.28 8.03 -2.53
CA ASP A 55 27.38 8.76 -1.26
C ASP A 55 26.50 10.02 -1.29
N GLU A 56 26.58 10.82 -2.36
CA GLU A 56 25.70 11.99 -2.54
C GLU A 56 24.21 11.61 -2.56
N ARG A 57 23.85 10.46 -3.14
CA ARG A 57 22.47 9.96 -3.11
C ARG A 57 22.00 9.63 -1.70
N ARG A 58 22.86 9.01 -0.88
CA ARG A 58 22.55 8.76 0.54
C ARG A 58 22.38 10.07 1.31
N ASP A 59 23.28 11.02 1.09
CA ASP A 59 23.22 12.33 1.76
C ASP A 59 21.94 13.09 1.39
N VAL A 60 21.57 13.11 0.11
CA VAL A 60 20.31 13.71 -0.35
C VAL A 60 19.09 13.00 0.25
N ALA A 61 19.08 11.67 0.29
CA ALA A 61 17.96 10.91 0.85
C ALA A 61 17.79 11.20 2.35
N LEU A 62 18.89 11.24 3.11
CA LEU A 62 18.87 11.58 4.54
C LEU A 62 18.41 13.02 4.77
N HIS A 63 18.97 13.98 4.02
CA HIS A 63 18.59 15.39 4.13
C HIS A 63 17.11 15.60 3.78
N PHE A 64 16.61 14.97 2.70
CA PHE A 64 15.20 15.01 2.36
C PHE A 64 14.32 14.39 3.45
N ALA A 65 14.73 13.26 4.03
CA ALA A 65 13.96 12.63 5.09
C ALA A 65 13.84 13.51 6.34
N GLU A 66 14.91 14.22 6.70
CA GLU A 66 14.93 15.19 7.80
C GLU A 66 14.06 16.41 7.50
N GLU A 67 14.20 17.03 6.31
CA GLU A 67 13.41 18.19 5.91
C GLU A 67 11.92 17.86 5.79
N ALA A 68 11.57 16.71 5.18
CA ALA A 68 10.19 16.30 4.97
C ALA A 68 9.42 16.11 6.29
N ARG A 69 10.09 15.76 7.39
CA ARG A 69 9.48 15.64 8.72
C ARG A 69 8.96 16.97 9.26
N TRP A 70 9.53 18.09 8.82
CA TRP A 70 9.14 19.43 9.23
C TRP A 70 8.10 20.07 8.30
N LEU A 71 7.69 19.37 7.22
CA LEU A 71 6.62 19.86 6.37
C LEU A 71 5.31 19.86 7.15
N GLU A 72 4.79 21.05 7.41
CA GLU A 72 3.47 21.24 7.98
C GLU A 72 2.40 21.11 6.89
N GLY A 73 1.38 20.30 7.14
CA GLY A 73 0.29 20.05 6.22
C GLY A 73 -0.65 18.98 6.74
N LEU A 74 -1.76 18.80 6.05
CA LEU A 74 -2.73 17.76 6.39
C LEU A 74 -2.11 16.36 6.25
N GLN A 75 -1.36 16.10 5.19
CA GLN A 75 -0.70 14.82 4.93
C GLN A 75 0.25 14.44 6.07
N SER A 76 1.14 15.35 6.50
CA SER A 76 2.06 15.09 7.62
C SER A 76 1.32 14.85 8.94
N ALA A 77 0.25 15.60 9.21
CA ALA A 77 -0.58 15.39 10.39
C ALA A 77 -1.27 14.02 10.38
N LEU A 78 -1.76 13.56 9.22
CA LEU A 78 -2.39 12.25 9.05
C LEU A 78 -1.39 11.11 9.15
N ILE A 79 -0.17 11.28 8.61
CA ILE A 79 0.92 10.31 8.80
C ILE A 79 1.25 10.20 10.29
N ALA A 80 1.47 11.32 10.98
CA ALA A 80 1.73 11.33 12.41
C ALA A 80 0.61 10.66 13.21
N HIS A 81 -0.65 10.92 12.85
CA HIS A 81 -1.79 10.25 13.47
C HIS A 81 -1.79 8.74 13.22
N ALA A 82 -1.62 8.28 11.98
CA ALA A 82 -1.58 6.86 11.66
C ALA A 82 -0.43 6.15 12.40
N LEU A 83 0.76 6.76 12.43
CA LEU A 83 1.90 6.24 13.19
C LEU A 83 1.62 6.16 14.69
N SER A 84 0.83 7.08 15.26
CA SER A 84 0.45 7.00 16.67
C SER A 84 -0.50 5.85 17.02
N LEU A 85 -1.11 5.21 16.00
CA LEU A 85 -1.92 3.99 16.18
C LEU A 85 -1.06 2.72 16.23
N GLU A 86 0.25 2.83 16.03
CA GLU A 86 1.19 1.72 16.06
C GLU A 86 2.18 1.87 17.22
N GLU A 87 2.24 0.83 18.05
CA GLU A 87 3.17 0.78 19.19
C GLU A 87 4.48 0.04 18.82
N THR A 88 4.45 -0.77 17.77
CA THR A 88 5.58 -1.58 17.31
C THR A 88 6.61 -0.71 16.60
N ASP A 89 7.87 -0.78 17.03
CA ASP A 89 8.95 -0.15 16.27
C ASP A 89 9.01 -0.77 14.85
N PRO A 90 9.13 0.04 13.79
CA PRO A 90 9.15 -0.47 12.42
C PRO A 90 10.27 -1.49 12.13
N GLY A 91 11.37 -1.44 12.88
CA GLY A 91 12.46 -2.40 12.85
C GLY A 91 12.13 -3.78 13.44
N PHE A 92 10.95 -3.96 14.06
CA PHE A 92 10.46 -5.24 14.56
C PHE A 92 9.36 -5.89 13.71
N PHE A 93 8.84 -5.22 12.67
CA PHE A 93 7.93 -5.89 11.76
C PHE A 93 8.61 -7.07 11.04
N PRO A 94 7.90 -8.19 10.82
CA PRO A 94 8.46 -9.32 10.10
C PRO A 94 8.78 -8.94 8.65
N GLU A 95 9.79 -9.60 8.08
CA GLU A 95 10.05 -9.47 6.64
C GLU A 95 8.96 -10.16 5.84
N ALA A 96 8.63 -9.59 4.69
CA ALA A 96 7.68 -10.15 3.75
C ALA A 96 8.21 -11.49 3.23
N GLY A 97 7.72 -12.59 3.81
CA GLY A 97 8.03 -13.92 3.33
C GLY A 97 7.37 -14.20 1.98
N GLU A 98 7.94 -15.16 1.25
CA GLU A 98 7.30 -15.68 0.03
C GLU A 98 5.90 -16.23 0.35
N PRO A 99 4.92 -16.00 -0.53
CA PRO A 99 3.62 -16.65 -0.40
C PRO A 99 3.78 -18.18 -0.43
N PRO A 100 3.14 -18.92 0.51
CA PRO A 100 3.07 -20.37 0.43
C PRO A 100 2.23 -20.80 -0.77
N PHE A 101 2.35 -22.04 -1.25
CA PHE A 101 1.43 -22.63 -2.21
C PHE A 101 0.72 -23.82 -1.56
N PHE A 102 -0.46 -24.19 -2.05
CA PHE A 102 -1.20 -25.34 -1.53
C PHE A 102 -0.42 -26.64 -1.75
N ASP A 103 -0.34 -27.48 -0.72
CA ASP A 103 0.37 -28.77 -0.79
C ASP A 103 -0.37 -29.74 -1.72
N PRO A 104 0.22 -30.16 -2.86
CA PRO A 104 -0.40 -31.11 -3.77
C PRO A 104 -0.73 -32.45 -3.12
N LYS A 105 0.05 -32.90 -2.14
CA LYS A 105 -0.19 -34.17 -1.44
C LYS A 105 -1.38 -34.09 -0.50
N LEU A 106 -1.67 -32.89 0.01
CA LEU A 106 -2.80 -32.66 0.91
C LEU A 106 -4.10 -32.42 0.13
N HIS A 107 -4.07 -31.51 -0.84
CA HIS A 107 -5.29 -31.05 -1.51
C HIS A 107 -5.63 -31.81 -2.78
N ALA A 108 -4.64 -32.43 -3.46
CA ALA A 108 -4.85 -33.22 -4.68
C ALA A 108 -4.06 -34.55 -4.68
N PRO A 109 -4.22 -35.43 -3.66
CA PRO A 109 -3.39 -36.63 -3.50
C PRO A 109 -3.49 -37.64 -4.65
N ALA A 110 -4.58 -37.63 -5.42
CA ALA A 110 -4.76 -38.50 -6.58
C ALA A 110 -3.90 -38.07 -7.78
N GLN A 111 -3.46 -36.80 -7.81
CA GLN A 111 -2.61 -36.23 -8.86
C GLN A 111 -1.68 -35.16 -8.26
N PRO A 112 -0.68 -35.56 -7.44
CA PRO A 112 0.23 -34.61 -6.82
C PRO A 112 1.19 -34.06 -7.88
N ILE A 113 0.99 -32.81 -8.29
CA ILE A 113 1.88 -32.11 -9.23
C ILE A 113 3.05 -31.49 -8.45
N PRO A 114 4.32 -31.87 -8.73
CA PRO A 114 5.48 -31.22 -8.10
C PRO A 114 5.48 -29.72 -8.34
N ARG A 115 5.93 -28.94 -7.34
CA ARG A 115 5.98 -27.47 -7.43
C ARG A 115 7.42 -26.99 -7.53
N GLU A 116 7.67 -26.12 -8.50
CA GLU A 116 8.98 -25.50 -8.71
C GLU A 116 8.81 -23.99 -8.83
N ARG A 117 9.50 -23.23 -7.97
CA ARG A 117 9.50 -21.77 -8.05
C ARG A 117 10.37 -21.33 -9.21
N LEU A 118 9.83 -20.47 -10.06
CA LEU A 118 10.58 -19.85 -11.14
C LEU A 118 11.58 -18.84 -10.57
N ASP A 119 12.64 -18.55 -11.32
CA ASP A 119 13.50 -17.39 -11.07
C ASP A 119 12.67 -16.10 -11.26
N PRO A 120 12.59 -15.19 -10.26
CA PRO A 120 11.89 -13.91 -10.37
C PRO A 120 12.35 -13.04 -11.55
N HIS A 121 13.58 -13.22 -12.03
CA HIS A 121 14.15 -12.47 -13.15
C HIS A 121 13.97 -13.16 -14.51
N SER A 122 13.42 -14.37 -14.54
CA SER A 122 13.11 -15.08 -15.78
C SER A 122 12.04 -14.33 -16.58
N ALA A 123 12.13 -14.41 -17.92
CA ALA A 123 11.12 -13.79 -18.79
C ALA A 123 9.69 -14.27 -18.49
N PRO A 124 9.41 -15.58 -18.28
CA PRO A 124 8.06 -16.05 -17.95
C PRO A 124 7.49 -15.45 -16.66
N ALA A 125 8.32 -15.33 -15.62
CA ALA A 125 7.88 -14.74 -14.35
C ALA A 125 7.54 -13.25 -14.51
N ARG A 126 8.41 -12.50 -15.20
CA ARG A 126 8.20 -11.05 -15.44
C ARG A 126 6.98 -10.78 -16.31
N GLU A 127 6.82 -11.53 -17.40
CA GLU A 127 5.65 -11.41 -18.29
C GLU A 127 4.34 -11.74 -17.57
N ALA A 128 4.34 -12.76 -16.70
CA ALA A 128 3.18 -13.08 -15.89
C ALA A 128 2.83 -11.95 -14.93
N VAL A 129 3.83 -11.35 -14.25
CA VAL A 129 3.63 -10.21 -13.34
C VAL A 129 3.06 -9.01 -14.09
N GLU A 130 3.67 -8.63 -15.21
CA GLU A 130 3.21 -7.51 -16.04
C GLU A 130 1.78 -7.72 -16.55
N ARG A 131 1.45 -8.95 -16.98
CA ARG A 131 0.11 -9.30 -17.46
C ARG A 131 -0.92 -9.25 -16.34
N MET A 132 -0.67 -9.90 -15.20
CA MET A 132 -1.67 -10.07 -14.14
C MET A 132 -1.87 -8.77 -13.33
N LYS A 133 -0.81 -7.98 -13.14
CA LYS A 133 -0.88 -6.70 -12.43
C LYS A 133 -1.21 -5.51 -13.32
N LYS A 134 -1.50 -5.73 -14.60
CA LYS A 134 -1.79 -4.66 -15.58
C LYS A 134 -2.91 -3.70 -15.13
N ARG A 135 -3.92 -4.22 -14.43
CA ARG A 135 -5.08 -3.46 -13.93
C ARG A 135 -4.87 -2.87 -12.55
N GLU A 136 -3.75 -3.16 -11.88
CA GLU A 136 -3.45 -2.55 -10.59
C GLU A 136 -3.24 -1.04 -10.76
N PRO A 137 -3.81 -0.22 -9.88
CA PRO A 137 -3.59 1.23 -9.93
C PRO A 137 -2.11 1.55 -9.76
N LYS A 138 -1.56 2.34 -10.70
CA LYS A 138 -0.18 2.82 -10.64
C LYS A 138 -0.11 4.03 -9.71
N THR A 139 0.17 3.79 -8.43
CA THR A 139 0.25 4.85 -7.40
C THR A 139 1.60 5.55 -7.35
N GLY A 140 2.62 4.98 -8.01
CA GLY A 140 3.98 5.50 -7.98
C GLY A 140 4.71 5.32 -6.64
N LEU A 141 4.09 4.63 -5.67
CA LEU A 141 4.70 4.31 -4.40
C LEU A 141 5.56 3.05 -4.51
N ASP A 142 6.82 3.17 -4.14
CA ASP A 142 7.71 2.05 -3.85
C ASP A 142 7.69 1.76 -2.33
N ALA A 143 7.07 0.66 -1.93
CA ALA A 143 6.73 0.38 -0.54
C ALA A 143 7.79 -0.50 0.17
N ALA A 144 8.32 0.01 1.28
CA ALA A 144 9.14 -0.75 2.24
C ALA A 144 8.27 -1.42 3.32
N PHE A 145 7.07 -0.91 3.56
CA PHE A 145 6.07 -1.50 4.44
C PHE A 145 4.76 -1.72 3.68
N ARG A 146 4.11 -2.86 3.92
CA ARG A 146 2.78 -3.15 3.38
C ARG A 146 1.95 -3.94 4.37
N TYR A 147 0.64 -3.84 4.25
CA TYR A 147 -0.26 -4.73 4.97
C TYR A 147 -0.39 -6.05 4.20
N ASP A 148 0.01 -7.15 4.83
CA ASP A 148 -0.19 -8.50 4.32
C ASP A 148 -1.60 -8.95 4.68
N TRP A 149 -2.52 -8.84 3.72
CA TRP A 149 -3.92 -9.25 3.89
C TRP A 149 -4.12 -10.74 4.20
N ALA A 150 -3.18 -11.60 3.82
CA ALA A 150 -3.26 -13.03 4.08
C ALA A 150 -2.91 -13.35 5.53
N ARG A 151 -1.87 -12.69 6.05
CA ARG A 151 -1.39 -12.87 7.43
C ARG A 151 -2.03 -11.90 8.43
N ARG A 152 -2.67 -10.85 7.91
CA ARG A 152 -3.28 -9.73 8.65
C ARG A 152 -2.29 -8.97 9.52
N GLU A 153 -1.06 -8.83 9.04
CA GLU A 153 0.02 -8.13 9.73
C GLU A 153 0.74 -7.14 8.80
N ILE A 154 1.46 -6.18 9.38
CA ILE A 154 2.34 -5.29 8.62
C ILE A 154 3.67 -6.01 8.43
N VAL A 155 4.17 -6.04 7.20
CA VAL A 155 5.44 -6.67 6.84
C VAL A 155 6.39 -5.67 6.20
N ARG A 156 7.69 -5.90 6.34
CA ARG A 156 8.74 -5.20 5.59
C ARG A 156 8.93 -5.83 4.22
N SER A 157 8.60 -5.10 3.16
CA SER A 157 8.79 -5.52 1.77
C SER A 157 10.04 -4.96 1.10
N GLY A 158 10.77 -4.07 1.76
CA GLY A 158 11.99 -3.46 1.24
C GLY A 158 12.74 -2.66 2.30
N ASP A 159 13.83 -2.04 1.89
CA ASP A 159 14.61 -1.13 2.75
C ASP A 159 13.97 0.27 2.73
N ALA A 160 13.49 0.72 3.89
CA ALA A 160 12.84 2.02 4.05
C ALA A 160 13.79 3.19 3.79
N GLU A 161 15.09 2.99 4.02
CA GLU A 161 16.13 4.01 3.91
C GLU A 161 16.90 3.95 2.58
N ALA A 162 16.50 3.04 1.66
CA ALA A 162 17.13 2.91 0.36
C ALA A 162 17.03 4.24 -0.43
N PRO A 163 18.16 4.85 -0.85
CA PRO A 163 18.14 6.17 -1.48
C PRO A 163 17.28 6.25 -2.75
N GLU A 164 17.32 5.22 -3.59
CA GLU A 164 16.53 5.17 -4.83
C GLU A 164 15.02 5.17 -4.54
N ARG A 165 14.59 4.46 -3.49
CA ARG A 165 13.20 4.44 -3.05
C ARG A 165 12.78 5.79 -2.48
N VAL A 166 13.59 6.36 -1.58
CA VAL A 166 13.32 7.68 -0.97
C VAL A 166 13.19 8.74 -2.05
N PHE A 167 14.08 8.72 -3.04
CA PHE A 167 14.04 9.60 -4.22
C PHE A 167 12.77 9.38 -5.05
N ALA A 168 12.47 8.15 -5.46
CA ALA A 168 11.31 7.84 -6.30
C ALA A 168 9.99 8.24 -5.62
N ASN A 169 9.86 7.95 -4.32
CA ASN A 169 8.69 8.30 -3.51
C ASN A 169 8.56 9.81 -3.32
N GLY A 170 9.65 10.51 -2.95
CA GLY A 170 9.62 11.95 -2.79
C GLY A 170 9.24 12.66 -4.09
N LEU A 171 9.72 12.16 -5.24
CA LEU A 171 9.38 12.69 -6.57
C LEU A 171 7.92 12.38 -6.95
N ALA A 172 7.32 11.32 -6.42
CA ALA A 172 5.89 11.05 -6.54
C ALA A 172 5.03 11.87 -5.55
N GLY A 173 5.63 12.60 -4.61
CA GLY A 173 4.95 13.35 -3.57
C GLY A 173 4.60 12.53 -2.31
N HIS A 174 5.31 11.43 -2.09
CA HIS A 174 5.18 10.56 -0.93
C HIS A 174 6.34 10.83 0.04
N PRO A 175 6.11 11.47 1.20
CA PRO A 175 7.15 11.71 2.19
C PRO A 175 7.61 10.40 2.86
N PRO A 176 8.70 10.42 3.65
CA PRO A 176 9.10 9.27 4.46
C PRO A 176 7.95 8.74 5.33
N ARG A 177 7.93 7.42 5.58
CA ARG A 177 6.91 6.70 6.38
C ARG A 177 5.48 6.73 5.80
N TYR A 178 5.28 7.28 4.61
CA TYR A 178 3.97 7.31 3.94
C TYR A 178 3.36 5.90 3.77
N ASP A 179 4.16 4.94 3.29
CA ASP A 179 3.75 3.55 3.10
C ASP A 179 3.45 2.82 4.40
N LEU A 180 4.21 3.09 5.47
CA LEU A 180 3.91 2.56 6.80
C LEU A 180 2.58 3.10 7.33
N ALA A 181 2.34 4.41 7.19
CA ALA A 181 1.06 5.00 7.57
C ALA A 181 -0.11 4.40 6.78
N LEU A 182 0.05 4.16 5.47
CA LEU A 182 -0.94 3.42 4.67
C LEU A 182 -1.19 2.02 5.20
N ALA A 183 -0.13 1.24 5.47
CA ALA A 183 -0.25 -0.12 5.98
C ALA A 183 -0.96 -0.18 7.35
N ILE A 184 -0.71 0.81 8.22
CA ILE A 184 -1.41 0.93 9.50
C ILE A 184 -2.89 1.23 9.26
N VAL A 185 -3.22 2.19 8.38
CA VAL A 185 -4.62 2.50 8.05
C VAL A 185 -5.33 1.28 7.45
N GLU A 186 -4.72 0.56 6.51
CA GLU A 186 -5.27 -0.68 5.96
C GLU A 186 -5.56 -1.71 7.05
N ARG A 187 -4.60 -1.94 7.96
CA ARG A 187 -4.79 -2.85 9.11
C ARG A 187 -5.92 -2.39 10.02
N THR A 188 -6.02 -1.10 10.33
CA THR A 188 -7.07 -0.57 11.20
C THR A 188 -8.46 -0.71 10.55
N LEU A 189 -8.56 -0.60 9.23
CA LEU A 189 -9.79 -0.80 8.48
C LEU A 189 -10.16 -2.28 8.28
N ASP A 190 -9.20 -3.21 8.42
CA ASP A 190 -9.44 -4.65 8.34
C ASP A 190 -10.04 -5.22 9.64
N ARG A 191 -11.34 -5.51 9.60
CA ARG A 191 -12.06 -6.19 10.69
C ARG A 191 -11.87 -7.70 10.70
N GLY A 192 -11.28 -8.28 9.66
CA GLY A 192 -11.06 -9.72 9.53
C GLY A 192 -12.24 -10.51 9.01
N ASP A 193 -13.31 -9.86 8.53
CA ASP A 193 -14.54 -10.52 8.06
C ASP A 193 -14.27 -11.47 6.87
N GLN A 194 -13.19 -11.27 6.13
CA GLN A 194 -12.75 -12.10 5.01
C GLN A 194 -11.39 -12.78 5.25
N ALA A 195 -10.93 -12.88 6.50
CA ALA A 195 -9.60 -13.40 6.85
C ALA A 195 -9.29 -14.76 6.21
N LYS A 196 -10.23 -15.73 6.30
CA LYS A 196 -10.06 -17.08 5.76
C LYS A 196 -9.89 -17.09 4.24
N ALA A 197 -10.74 -16.31 3.54
CA ALA A 197 -10.67 -16.19 2.09
C ALA A 197 -9.40 -15.46 1.64
N LEU A 198 -9.04 -14.36 2.29
CA LEU A 198 -7.83 -13.60 1.98
C LEU A 198 -6.55 -14.39 2.27
N ALA A 199 -6.53 -15.23 3.31
CA ALA A 199 -5.43 -16.17 3.56
C ALA A 199 -5.32 -17.21 2.44
N ALA A 200 -6.45 -17.82 2.02
CA ALA A 200 -6.46 -18.79 0.93
C ALA A 200 -6.00 -18.17 -0.40
N PHE A 201 -6.56 -17.01 -0.79
CA PHE A 201 -6.14 -16.28 -1.99
C PHE A 201 -4.75 -15.64 -1.85
N GLY A 202 -4.20 -15.58 -0.65
CA GLY A 202 -2.84 -15.15 -0.37
C GLY A 202 -1.75 -16.15 -0.76
N HIS A 203 -2.11 -17.37 -1.14
CA HIS A 203 -1.16 -18.36 -1.64
C HIS A 203 -0.58 -17.93 -2.99
N ALA A 204 0.63 -18.39 -3.30
CA ALA A 204 1.31 -18.16 -4.57
C ALA A 204 0.49 -18.72 -5.74
N TYR A 205 0.44 -17.98 -6.84
CA TYR A 205 -0.14 -18.47 -8.07
C TYR A 205 0.74 -19.57 -8.68
N THR A 206 0.09 -20.64 -9.15
CA THR A 206 0.75 -21.72 -9.88
C THR A 206 0.01 -22.07 -11.17
N ASP A 207 0.75 -22.52 -12.17
CA ASP A 207 0.16 -23.05 -13.40
C ASP A 207 -0.14 -24.56 -13.32
N ARG A 208 -0.70 -25.10 -14.42
CA ARG A 208 -0.99 -26.53 -14.57
C ARG A 208 0.25 -27.42 -14.61
N ALA A 209 1.41 -26.88 -14.94
CA ALA A 209 2.66 -27.62 -15.04
C ALA A 209 3.39 -27.73 -13.69
N GLY A 210 2.99 -26.93 -12.69
CA GLY A 210 3.65 -26.91 -11.38
C GLY A 210 4.55 -25.70 -11.15
N ALA A 211 4.66 -24.78 -12.11
CA ALA A 211 5.47 -23.59 -11.95
C ALA A 211 4.81 -22.64 -10.95
N VAL A 212 5.56 -22.21 -9.94
CA VAL A 212 5.14 -21.24 -8.93
C VAL A 212 5.72 -19.89 -9.30
N PHE A 213 4.87 -18.88 -9.50
CA PHE A 213 5.26 -17.57 -10.00
C PHE A 213 5.61 -16.62 -8.85
N PRO A 214 6.87 -16.18 -8.71
CA PRO A 214 7.26 -15.24 -7.65
C PRO A 214 6.53 -13.91 -7.76
N GLY A 215 6.15 -13.32 -6.63
CA GLY A 215 5.48 -12.01 -6.57
C GLY A 215 4.02 -12.01 -7.05
N LEU A 216 3.46 -13.17 -7.39
CA LEU A 216 2.06 -13.37 -7.76
C LEU A 216 1.36 -14.30 -6.77
N THR A 217 0.22 -13.84 -6.28
CA THR A 217 -0.71 -14.62 -5.47
C THR A 217 -1.92 -15.06 -6.30
N LEU A 218 -2.70 -16.00 -5.78
CA LEU A 218 -4.01 -16.34 -6.35
C LEU A 218 -4.91 -15.09 -6.37
N TYR A 219 -4.83 -14.21 -5.38
CA TYR A 219 -5.57 -12.94 -5.40
C TYR A 219 -5.23 -12.12 -6.65
N ASP A 220 -3.95 -11.98 -6.99
CA ASP A 220 -3.51 -11.19 -8.14
C ASP A 220 -3.97 -11.84 -9.46
N ALA A 221 -3.87 -13.17 -9.55
CA ALA A 221 -4.33 -13.93 -10.70
C ALA A 221 -5.85 -13.75 -10.93
N TRP A 222 -6.67 -13.93 -9.90
CA TRP A 222 -8.13 -13.76 -9.98
C TRP A 222 -8.53 -12.28 -10.18
N ALA A 223 -7.80 -11.33 -9.62
CA ALA A 223 -8.07 -9.90 -9.77
C ALA A 223 -7.72 -9.37 -11.16
N SER A 224 -6.79 -10.04 -11.87
CA SER A 224 -6.29 -9.60 -13.17
C SER A 224 -7.37 -9.45 -14.24
N GLY A 225 -8.44 -10.25 -14.13
CA GLY A 225 -9.45 -10.41 -15.19
C GLY A 225 -8.88 -10.92 -16.52
N THR A 226 -7.74 -11.60 -16.47
CA THR A 226 -7.17 -12.36 -17.58
C THR A 226 -7.60 -13.81 -17.49
N GLU A 227 -7.58 -14.51 -18.62
CA GLU A 227 -7.75 -15.97 -18.60
C GLU A 227 -6.54 -16.60 -17.90
N ILE A 228 -6.80 -17.33 -16.82
CA ILE A 228 -5.78 -17.99 -16.02
C ILE A 228 -6.02 -19.49 -16.06
N GLU A 229 -4.93 -20.25 -16.18
CA GLU A 229 -4.98 -21.67 -15.90
C GLU A 229 -4.77 -21.87 -14.40
N MET A 230 -5.63 -22.67 -13.76
CA MET A 230 -5.46 -23.09 -12.38
C MET A 230 -5.47 -24.61 -12.28
N PRO A 231 -4.48 -25.21 -11.62
CA PRO A 231 -4.49 -26.64 -11.35
C PRO A 231 -5.51 -26.98 -10.26
N ASP A 232 -6.06 -28.20 -10.30
CA ASP A 232 -7.04 -28.71 -9.33
C ASP A 232 -6.61 -28.48 -7.88
N VAL A 233 -5.32 -28.66 -7.57
CA VAL A 233 -4.76 -28.44 -6.23
C VAL A 233 -5.00 -27.02 -5.68
N ASP A 234 -4.96 -25.98 -6.52
CA ASP A 234 -5.17 -24.61 -6.04
C ASP A 234 -6.67 -24.35 -5.82
N VAL A 235 -7.52 -24.86 -6.72
CA VAL A 235 -8.98 -24.78 -6.60
C VAL A 235 -9.46 -25.53 -5.36
N LEU A 236 -9.02 -26.78 -5.20
CA LEU A 236 -9.32 -27.61 -4.04
C LEU A 236 -8.69 -27.04 -2.77
N GLY A 237 -7.51 -26.45 -2.85
CA GLY A 237 -6.88 -25.69 -1.77
C GLY A 237 -7.84 -24.64 -1.20
N VAL A 238 -8.36 -23.76 -2.05
CA VAL A 238 -9.31 -22.74 -1.64
C VAL A 238 -10.61 -23.34 -1.12
N VAL A 239 -11.17 -24.38 -1.76
CA VAL A 239 -12.39 -25.04 -1.29
C VAL A 239 -12.19 -25.67 0.10
N HIS A 240 -11.10 -26.41 0.29
CA HIS A 240 -10.78 -27.07 1.55
C HIS A 240 -10.57 -26.04 2.66
N ASP A 241 -9.80 -24.99 2.39
CA ASP A 241 -9.45 -23.99 3.39
C ASP A 241 -10.56 -22.99 3.65
N VAL A 242 -11.33 -22.56 2.66
CA VAL A 242 -12.40 -21.56 2.82
C VAL A 242 -13.72 -22.22 3.21
N LEU A 243 -14.13 -23.25 2.48
CA LEU A 243 -15.43 -23.92 2.70
C LEU A 243 -15.35 -25.04 3.74
N GLY A 244 -14.17 -25.61 3.98
CA GLY A 244 -14.05 -26.81 4.82
C GLY A 244 -14.63 -28.05 4.14
N ASP A 245 -14.83 -28.02 2.83
CA ASP A 245 -15.43 -29.11 2.07
C ASP A 245 -14.37 -30.02 1.46
N TRP A 246 -14.07 -31.12 2.16
CA TRP A 246 -13.12 -32.14 1.72
C TRP A 246 -13.79 -33.34 1.01
N LYS A 247 -15.11 -33.29 0.80
CA LYS A 247 -15.90 -34.48 0.42
C LYS A 247 -16.58 -34.33 -0.92
N THR A 248 -17.09 -33.15 -1.24
CA THR A 248 -17.86 -32.92 -2.47
C THR A 248 -16.95 -32.89 -3.68
N TRP A 249 -15.82 -32.18 -3.57
CA TRP A 249 -14.86 -31.98 -4.64
C TRP A 249 -13.59 -32.78 -4.35
N LYS A 250 -13.11 -33.53 -5.33
CA LYS A 250 -11.92 -34.37 -5.18
C LYS A 250 -11.11 -34.36 -6.46
N ALA A 251 -9.79 -34.38 -6.33
CA ALA A 251 -8.90 -34.61 -7.46
C ALA A 251 -9.06 -36.07 -7.95
N ILE A 252 -9.08 -36.34 -9.26
CA ILE A 252 -9.12 -35.40 -10.39
C ILE A 252 -10.54 -34.85 -10.54
N ILE A 253 -10.69 -33.52 -10.66
CA ILE A 253 -12.02 -32.91 -10.80
C ILE A 253 -12.56 -33.24 -12.20
N PRO A 254 -13.74 -33.87 -12.32
CA PRO A 254 -14.34 -34.16 -13.62
C PRO A 254 -14.65 -32.88 -14.39
N ALA A 255 -14.49 -32.90 -15.72
CA ALA A 255 -14.78 -31.73 -16.57
C ALA A 255 -16.21 -31.21 -16.41
N SER A 256 -17.19 -32.10 -16.15
CA SER A 256 -18.59 -31.71 -15.89
C SER A 256 -18.80 -30.94 -14.58
N GLN A 257 -17.78 -30.85 -13.73
CA GLN A 257 -17.80 -30.16 -12.45
C GLN A 257 -16.98 -28.85 -12.45
N HIS A 258 -16.19 -28.59 -13.50
CA HIS A 258 -15.28 -27.44 -13.57
C HIS A 258 -16.03 -26.12 -13.39
N ASP A 259 -17.07 -25.86 -14.18
CA ASP A 259 -17.83 -24.61 -14.08
C ASP A 259 -18.40 -24.40 -12.68
N ALA A 260 -18.98 -25.44 -12.09
CA ALA A 260 -19.62 -25.37 -10.78
C ALA A 260 -18.62 -25.04 -9.65
N ILE A 261 -17.43 -25.67 -9.67
CA ILE A 261 -16.41 -25.40 -8.64
C ILE A 261 -15.74 -24.04 -8.85
N TYR A 262 -15.49 -23.63 -10.10
CA TYR A 262 -14.95 -22.30 -10.40
C TYR A 262 -15.93 -21.19 -10.04
N ASP A 263 -17.22 -21.36 -10.30
CA ASP A 263 -18.26 -20.44 -9.85
C ASP A 263 -18.28 -20.31 -8.33
N GLU A 264 -18.15 -21.42 -7.61
CA GLU A 264 -18.14 -21.41 -6.15
C GLU A 264 -16.92 -20.69 -5.58
N VAL A 265 -15.72 -21.01 -6.07
CA VAL A 265 -14.48 -20.30 -5.69
C VAL A 265 -14.58 -18.82 -6.06
N GLY A 266 -15.14 -18.51 -7.23
CA GLY A 266 -15.36 -17.15 -7.73
C GLY A 266 -16.23 -16.31 -6.79
N LYS A 267 -17.31 -16.87 -6.22
CA LYS A 267 -18.14 -16.16 -5.22
C LYS A 267 -17.33 -15.73 -4.01
N HIS A 268 -16.45 -16.60 -3.49
CA HIS A 268 -15.58 -16.26 -2.36
C HIS A 268 -14.53 -15.23 -2.72
N PHE A 269 -13.94 -15.36 -3.92
CA PHE A 269 -13.00 -14.37 -4.40
C PHE A 269 -13.64 -12.98 -4.51
N LEU A 270 -14.82 -12.88 -5.15
CA LEU A 270 -15.51 -11.60 -5.35
C LEU A 270 -15.80 -10.92 -4.01
N ARG A 271 -16.24 -11.66 -3.00
CA ARG A 271 -16.46 -11.13 -1.64
C ARG A 271 -15.17 -10.63 -1.00
N ALA A 272 -14.10 -11.42 -1.04
CA ALA A 272 -12.79 -11.03 -0.52
C ALA A 272 -12.21 -9.81 -1.26
N ARG A 273 -12.35 -9.76 -2.58
CA ARG A 273 -11.92 -8.65 -3.43
C ARG A 273 -12.70 -7.38 -3.11
N ASP A 274 -14.02 -7.45 -3.03
CA ASP A 274 -14.88 -6.30 -2.76
C ASP A 274 -14.62 -5.74 -1.35
N TYR A 275 -14.39 -6.64 -0.38
CA TYR A 275 -13.96 -6.28 0.98
C TYR A 275 -12.62 -5.54 1.01
N ARG A 276 -11.58 -6.12 0.41
CA ARG A 276 -10.21 -5.58 0.39
C ARG A 276 -10.13 -4.28 -0.43
N SER A 277 -10.75 -4.25 -1.60
CA SER A 277 -10.63 -3.13 -2.53
C SER A 277 -11.24 -1.83 -2.00
N LEU A 278 -12.34 -1.89 -1.23
CA LEU A 278 -12.88 -0.70 -0.55
C LEU A 278 -11.90 -0.14 0.48
N ARG A 279 -11.29 -1.03 1.28
CA ARG A 279 -10.35 -0.64 2.35
C ARG A 279 -9.05 -0.09 1.78
N ASN A 280 -8.53 -0.72 0.73
CA ASN A 280 -7.41 -0.18 -0.03
C ASN A 280 -7.74 1.21 -0.60
N ALA A 281 -8.91 1.38 -1.25
CA ALA A 281 -9.30 2.67 -1.80
C ALA A 281 -9.38 3.76 -0.73
N LEU A 282 -9.94 3.44 0.44
CA LEU A 282 -10.01 4.35 1.58
C LEU A 282 -8.62 4.69 2.14
N ALA A 283 -7.74 3.70 2.33
CA ALA A 283 -6.38 3.93 2.78
C ALA A 283 -5.62 4.84 1.80
N TRP A 284 -5.74 4.60 0.50
CA TRP A 284 -5.12 5.46 -0.52
C TRP A 284 -5.64 6.90 -0.49
N THR A 285 -6.95 7.11 -0.35
CA THR A 285 -7.51 8.47 -0.20
C THR A 285 -7.28 9.08 1.18
N TYR A 286 -6.71 8.34 2.13
CA TYR A 286 -6.36 8.87 3.45
C TYR A 286 -5.26 9.93 3.32
N LEU A 287 -4.19 9.61 2.58
CA LEU A 287 -2.98 10.43 2.47
C LEU A 287 -2.76 11.10 1.10
N SER A 288 -3.61 10.85 0.11
CA SER A 288 -3.47 11.42 -1.23
C SER A 288 -4.81 11.91 -1.80
N GLY A 289 -4.78 13.13 -2.35
CA GLY A 289 -5.93 13.74 -3.00
C GLY A 289 -6.27 13.03 -4.31
N SER A 290 -5.34 13.10 -5.27
CA SER A 290 -5.47 12.64 -6.65
C SER A 290 -4.88 11.24 -6.91
N VAL A 291 -5.05 10.31 -5.96
CA VAL A 291 -4.54 8.94 -6.08
C VAL A 291 -5.19 8.14 -7.22
N ALA A 292 -4.40 7.29 -7.88
CA ALA A 292 -4.90 6.28 -8.79
C ALA A 292 -5.68 5.22 -8.01
N LEU A 293 -6.96 5.05 -8.31
CA LEU A 293 -7.83 4.05 -7.69
C LEU A 293 -8.17 2.96 -8.72
N ALA A 294 -8.56 1.79 -8.24
CA ALA A 294 -9.10 0.74 -9.11
C ALA A 294 -10.39 1.24 -9.77
N ASP A 295 -10.68 0.78 -10.99
CA ASP A 295 -11.77 1.29 -11.84
C ASP A 295 -13.11 1.47 -11.11
N ALA A 296 -13.47 0.51 -10.25
CA ALA A 296 -14.70 0.54 -9.46
C ALA A 296 -14.81 1.75 -8.49
N TYR A 297 -13.71 2.41 -8.15
CA TYR A 297 -13.64 3.51 -7.17
C TYR A 297 -13.22 4.84 -7.76
N VAL A 298 -12.80 4.91 -9.03
CA VAL A 298 -12.37 6.16 -9.67
C VAL A 298 -13.46 7.23 -9.58
N GLY A 299 -14.72 6.86 -9.86
CA GLY A 299 -15.89 7.75 -9.73
C GLY A 299 -16.28 8.11 -8.29
N HIS A 300 -15.72 7.42 -7.29
CA HIS A 300 -16.02 7.63 -5.87
C HIS A 300 -14.96 8.45 -5.13
N ARG A 301 -13.83 8.83 -5.77
CA ARG A 301 -12.71 9.52 -5.10
C ARG A 301 -13.14 10.66 -4.17
N LEU A 302 -13.93 11.61 -4.68
CA LEU A 302 -14.39 12.75 -3.88
C LEU A 302 -15.29 12.31 -2.70
N ARG A 303 -16.14 11.30 -2.92
CA ARG A 303 -17.00 10.74 -1.88
C ARG A 303 -16.22 10.00 -0.80
N LEU A 304 -15.12 9.34 -1.15
CA LEU A 304 -14.22 8.71 -0.17
C LEU A 304 -13.50 9.76 0.69
N HIS A 305 -13.08 10.89 0.12
CA HIS A 305 -12.60 12.04 0.90
C HIS A 305 -13.68 12.60 1.83
N GLY A 306 -14.91 12.71 1.36
CA GLY A 306 -16.05 13.06 2.20
C GLY A 306 -16.28 12.09 3.36
N LEU A 307 -16.06 10.79 3.14
CA LEU A 307 -16.22 9.78 4.17
C LEU A 307 -15.19 9.97 5.28
N TRP A 308 -13.94 10.27 4.93
CA TRP A 308 -12.91 10.64 5.90
C TRP A 308 -13.29 11.90 6.69
N GLU A 309 -13.85 12.92 6.04
CA GLU A 309 -14.33 14.14 6.73
C GLU A 309 -15.50 13.88 7.68
N SER A 310 -16.31 12.86 7.43
CA SER A 310 -17.45 12.47 8.28
C SER A 310 -17.04 11.82 9.60
N VAL A 311 -15.78 11.37 9.69
CA VAL A 311 -15.19 10.68 10.84
C VAL A 311 -13.91 11.37 11.31
N SER A 312 -13.74 12.65 11.00
CA SER A 312 -12.57 13.46 11.39
C SER A 312 -11.23 12.81 11.05
N SER A 313 -11.17 12.05 9.95
CA SER A 313 -9.99 11.27 9.53
C SER A 313 -9.50 10.24 10.54
N MET A 314 -10.39 9.68 11.37
CA MET A 314 -10.07 8.66 12.36
C MET A 314 -10.34 7.25 11.79
N PRO A 315 -9.30 6.44 11.46
CA PRO A 315 -9.51 5.09 10.93
C PRO A 315 -10.30 4.19 11.90
N THR A 316 -10.09 4.37 13.20
CA THR A 316 -10.77 3.64 14.28
C THR A 316 -12.27 3.95 14.36
N GLU A 317 -12.70 5.15 13.97
CA GLU A 317 -14.12 5.50 13.87
C GLU A 317 -14.77 5.03 12.57
N LEU A 318 -13.97 4.92 11.49
CA LEU A 318 -14.47 4.50 10.18
C LEU A 318 -14.67 2.99 10.11
N ALA A 319 -13.69 2.21 10.57
CA ALA A 319 -13.67 0.75 10.49
C ALA A 319 -15.00 0.09 10.93
N PRO A 320 -15.61 0.42 12.09
CA PRO A 320 -16.88 -0.20 12.50
C PRO A 320 -18.07 0.19 11.61
N LYS A 321 -17.99 1.30 10.87
CA LYS A 321 -19.05 1.79 9.98
C LYS A 321 -18.98 1.19 8.57
N LEU A 322 -17.89 0.52 8.23
CA LEU A 322 -17.72 -0.08 6.90
C LEU A 322 -18.63 -1.32 6.74
N PRO A 323 -19.12 -1.57 5.51
CA PRO A 323 -19.87 -2.77 5.23
C PRO A 323 -18.97 -4.01 5.28
N ASP A 324 -19.61 -5.17 5.39
CA ASP A 324 -19.00 -6.42 4.99
C ASP A 324 -18.89 -6.49 3.45
N ALA A 325 -18.53 -7.66 2.93
CA ALA A 325 -18.39 -7.85 1.49
C ALA A 325 -19.73 -7.70 0.73
N ASP A 326 -20.82 -8.21 1.28
CA ASP A 326 -22.10 -8.31 0.57
C ASP A 326 -22.84 -6.96 0.57
N GLY A 327 -22.74 -6.19 1.64
CA GLY A 327 -23.34 -4.86 1.77
C GLY A 327 -22.58 -3.73 1.07
N ARG A 328 -21.49 -4.03 0.35
CA ARG A 328 -20.61 -2.99 -0.23
C ARG A 328 -21.35 -2.04 -1.17
N GLN A 329 -22.11 -2.59 -2.11
CA GLN A 329 -22.76 -1.78 -3.15
C GLN A 329 -23.82 -0.87 -2.54
N ASP A 330 -24.70 -1.43 -1.71
CA ASP A 330 -25.77 -0.69 -1.04
C ASP A 330 -25.20 0.41 -0.14
N TYR A 331 -24.10 0.13 0.57
CA TYR A 331 -23.40 1.12 1.37
C TYR A 331 -22.87 2.28 0.52
N LEU A 332 -22.21 2.01 -0.60
CA LEU A 332 -21.67 3.06 -1.47
C LEU A 332 -22.78 3.91 -2.11
N VAL A 333 -23.91 3.31 -2.48
CA VAL A 333 -25.10 4.02 -2.97
C VAL A 333 -25.67 4.91 -1.87
N ALA A 334 -25.94 4.36 -0.69
CA ALA A 334 -26.50 5.11 0.44
C ALA A 334 -25.57 6.25 0.88
N TRP A 335 -24.25 6.01 0.91
CA TRP A 335 -23.26 7.04 1.20
C TRP A 335 -23.25 8.13 0.13
N SER A 336 -23.32 7.76 -1.16
CA SER A 336 -23.37 8.73 -2.25
C SER A 336 -24.59 9.63 -2.15
N ASP A 337 -25.77 9.04 -1.87
CA ASP A 337 -27.00 9.78 -1.66
C ASP A 337 -26.93 10.73 -0.46
N ALA A 338 -26.33 10.28 0.66
CA ALA A 338 -26.14 11.12 1.85
C ALA A 338 -25.16 12.27 1.57
N PHE A 339 -24.06 11.98 0.87
CA PHE A 339 -23.04 12.94 0.46
C PHE A 339 -23.62 14.03 -0.45
N ASP A 340 -24.46 13.66 -1.41
CA ASP A 340 -25.06 14.60 -2.37
C ASP A 340 -26.18 15.46 -1.73
N LYS A 341 -26.82 14.98 -0.66
CA LYS A 341 -27.89 15.71 0.07
C LYS A 341 -27.35 16.73 1.07
N ASP A 342 -26.21 16.46 1.70
CA ASP A 342 -25.60 17.41 2.65
C ASP A 342 -24.65 18.35 1.91
N SER A 343 -25.09 19.59 1.75
CA SER A 343 -24.34 20.66 1.06
C SER A 343 -22.98 20.99 1.70
N LYS A 344 -22.70 20.49 2.91
CA LYS A 344 -21.41 20.69 3.60
C LYS A 344 -20.36 19.66 3.21
N PHE A 345 -20.74 18.45 2.76
CA PHE A 345 -19.75 17.41 2.47
C PHE A 345 -18.94 17.71 1.22
N VAL A 346 -19.58 18.16 0.15
CA VAL A 346 -18.89 18.43 -1.14
C VAL A 346 -17.74 19.45 -0.95
N PRO A 347 -17.95 20.64 -0.36
CA PRO A 347 -16.87 21.60 -0.20
C PRO A 347 -15.76 21.10 0.73
N ARG A 348 -16.10 20.37 1.81
CA ARG A 348 -15.10 19.81 2.73
C ARG A 348 -14.24 18.73 2.07
N ALA A 349 -14.86 17.83 1.30
CA ALA A 349 -14.15 16.81 0.55
C ALA A 349 -13.24 17.40 -0.53
N GLN A 350 -13.70 18.45 -1.23
CA GLN A 350 -12.90 19.17 -2.22
C GLN A 350 -11.71 19.88 -1.56
N ALA A 351 -11.94 20.54 -0.43
CA ALA A 351 -10.88 21.21 0.34
C ALA A 351 -9.83 20.21 0.83
N ARG A 352 -10.26 19.07 1.39
CA ARG A 352 -9.38 17.97 1.79
C ARG A 352 -8.52 17.46 0.64
N LEU A 353 -9.16 17.12 -0.49
CA LEU A 353 -8.47 16.61 -1.68
C LEU A 353 -7.42 17.62 -2.17
N ALA A 354 -7.81 18.88 -2.31
CA ALA A 354 -6.91 19.94 -2.76
C ALA A 354 -5.75 20.17 -1.80
N GLU A 355 -5.97 20.08 -0.49
CA GLU A 355 -4.92 20.21 0.52
C GLU A 355 -3.91 19.07 0.41
N LEU A 356 -4.36 17.81 0.29
CA LEU A 356 -3.47 16.66 0.11
C LEU A 356 -2.67 16.74 -1.20
N ASP A 357 -3.26 17.26 -2.27
CA ASP A 357 -2.55 17.49 -3.53
C ASP A 357 -1.50 18.60 -3.42
N ARG A 358 -1.78 19.67 -2.65
CA ARG A 358 -0.80 20.71 -2.32
C ARG A 358 0.34 20.14 -1.46
N ASP A 359 0.04 19.30 -0.48
CA ASP A 359 1.04 18.65 0.37
C ASP A 359 1.98 17.78 -0.46
N ALA A 360 1.42 16.94 -1.32
CA ALA A 360 2.22 16.11 -2.23
C ALA A 360 3.09 16.98 -3.17
N ALA A 361 2.58 18.12 -3.65
CA ALA A 361 3.39 19.06 -4.43
C ALA A 361 4.54 19.67 -3.63
N ARG A 362 4.31 20.04 -2.36
CA ARG A 362 5.36 20.56 -1.47
C ARG A 362 6.44 19.52 -1.20
N VAL A 363 6.07 18.26 -0.98
CA VAL A 363 7.02 17.15 -0.83
C VAL A 363 7.92 17.03 -2.06
N ARG A 364 7.34 17.08 -3.27
CA ARG A 364 8.10 17.05 -4.53
C ARG A 364 9.03 18.25 -4.66
N GLU A 365 8.54 19.45 -4.37
CA GLU A 365 9.31 20.70 -4.42
C GLU A 365 10.51 20.66 -3.46
N THR A 366 10.32 20.14 -2.24
CA THR A 366 11.42 19.96 -1.27
C THR A 366 12.48 19.00 -1.79
N LEU A 367 12.10 17.82 -2.32
CA LEU A 367 13.07 16.90 -2.90
C LEU A 367 13.82 17.55 -4.08
N ALA A 368 13.09 18.19 -5.00
CA ALA A 368 13.67 18.83 -6.17
C ALA A 368 14.70 19.89 -5.77
N ARG A 369 14.38 20.76 -4.80
CA ARG A 369 15.31 21.77 -4.28
C ARG A 369 16.58 21.13 -3.73
N ILE A 370 16.47 20.09 -2.89
CA ILE A 370 17.63 19.42 -2.28
C ILE A 370 18.50 18.77 -3.35
N VAL A 371 17.91 18.06 -4.31
CA VAL A 371 18.65 17.41 -5.41
C VAL A 371 19.37 18.46 -6.27
N LEU A 372 18.73 19.58 -6.60
CA LEU A 372 19.31 20.62 -7.46
C LEU A 372 20.41 21.42 -6.76
N ALA A 373 20.30 21.63 -5.44
CA ALA A 373 21.30 22.31 -4.63
C ALA A 373 22.67 21.59 -4.63
N THR A 374 22.73 20.32 -5.05
CA THR A 374 23.99 19.58 -5.24
C THR A 374 24.85 20.07 -6.42
N GLY A 375 24.29 20.93 -7.30
CA GLY A 375 24.93 21.38 -8.54
C GLY A 375 25.08 20.27 -9.59
N ALA A 376 24.36 19.14 -9.45
CA ALA A 376 24.53 17.98 -10.32
C ALA A 376 24.24 18.26 -11.80
N LEU A 377 23.32 19.16 -12.12
CA LEU A 377 22.99 19.51 -13.52
C LEU A 377 24.11 20.26 -14.25
N GLU A 378 25.03 20.89 -13.52
CA GLU A 378 26.21 21.56 -14.10
C GLU A 378 27.28 20.55 -14.55
N ARG A 379 27.16 19.30 -14.11
CA ARG A 379 28.11 18.22 -14.43
C ARG A 379 27.82 17.64 -15.81
N LYS A 380 28.88 17.45 -16.60
CA LYS A 380 28.78 16.77 -17.90
C LYS A 380 28.63 15.25 -17.77
N GLN A 381 29.15 14.67 -16.69
CA GLN A 381 29.13 13.23 -16.43
C GLN A 381 29.20 12.97 -14.92
N ARG A 382 28.78 11.77 -14.51
CA ARG A 382 28.88 11.29 -13.13
C ARG A 382 30.36 11.27 -12.69
N PRO A 383 30.71 11.81 -11.50
CA PRO A 383 32.07 11.72 -10.97
C PRO A 383 32.52 10.26 -10.83
N ALA A 384 33.80 9.99 -11.10
CA ALA A 384 34.37 8.68 -10.83
C ALA A 384 34.33 8.38 -9.32
N PRO A 385 34.05 7.14 -8.91
CA PRO A 385 34.06 6.79 -7.50
C PRO A 385 35.45 7.08 -6.91
N LYS A 386 35.50 7.73 -5.74
CA LYS A 386 36.77 7.96 -5.04
C LYS A 386 37.43 6.59 -4.81
N PRO A 387 38.72 6.40 -5.16
CA PRO A 387 39.39 5.13 -4.93
C PRO A 387 39.30 4.80 -3.44
N LYS A 388 38.81 3.59 -3.10
CA LYS A 388 38.76 3.13 -1.71
C LYS A 388 40.17 3.22 -1.15
N THR A 389 40.44 4.21 -0.29
CA THR A 389 41.69 4.30 0.44
C THR A 389 41.81 2.99 1.20
N LYS A 390 42.73 2.11 0.78
CA LYS A 390 43.00 0.87 1.53
C LYS A 390 43.25 1.30 2.96
N ALA A 391 42.39 0.88 3.88
CA ALA A 391 42.64 1.04 5.30
C ALA A 391 44.05 0.50 5.53
N ALA A 392 44.97 1.38 5.91
CA ALA A 392 46.31 0.97 6.23
C ALA A 392 46.15 -0.04 7.38
N ASN A 393 46.49 -1.31 7.10
CA ASN A 393 46.67 -2.30 8.15
C ASN A 393 47.69 -1.72 9.12
N SER A 394 47.23 -1.13 10.22
CA SER A 394 48.05 -0.83 11.37
C SER A 394 48.34 -2.16 12.05
N GLY A 395 49.28 -2.91 11.46
CA GLY A 395 50.05 -3.91 12.18
C GLY A 395 50.95 -3.17 13.15
N GLY A 396 50.63 -3.28 14.44
CA GLY A 396 51.42 -2.84 15.59
C GLY A 396 51.12 -3.77 16.75
#